data_AF-A0A833ZDK9-F1
#
_entry.id   AF-A0A833ZDK9-F1
#
_cell.length_a   1.000
_cell.length_b   1.000
_cell.length_c   1.000
_cell.angle_alpha   90.00
_cell.angle_beta   90.00
_cell.angle_gamma   90.00
#
_symmetry.space_group_name_H-M   'P 1'
#
loop_
_entity.id
_entity.type
_entity.pdbx_description
1 polymer ?
#
loop_
_entity_poly.entity_id
_entity_poly.type
_entity_poly.pdbx_seq_one_letter_code
_entity_poly.pdbx_strand_id
1 'polypeptide(L)'
;MAVLQHHDAVSGTSKQHVANDYARQLAAGWGPCEILLSNALARFSGSKEEFVFCRSLNISLCPLSQTAKSFQVTIYNPLGRKVDWMVRLPVSKHIFLVKDPSGTVVPSDVVVAPSSDRQELLFSASVPALGFSVYSVTQVPGQSLQALIYQPRAQKSSSRIKPLSRIKSSPRIRPPSHILTIQNEHIWARFDSDTGLLVEIKNLDQDLLLPVRQAFYWYNASIGNSLSTQASGAYIFRPNQQEPLLVSHWAQTRLVKTALVQEVHQNFSAWCSQVVRLYPGQRHLELEWTVGPIPVGDNWGKEVISRFDTPLETKGLFFTDSNGREILERRRNYRPTWELNQTEPVAGNYYPVNSRIYITDGNVQLTVLTDRSQGGSSLRDGSVELMVHRRLLRDDERGVGEPLLEEGLGLWVRGRHLVLLDKARTAAVGHRLQAEKELLAPQVVLALGGGIPYHPKVAQRKQFSGLRRELPPNVHLLTLARWGRKMLLLRLEHQFAVGEDKGGNLSSPVTLDLRDLFSTFTIIDLKETTLAANQLRASASRLQWTPSIGPTLERFPSRLNPASITLQPMEIRTFLASVQWKEDS
;
A
#
# COMPACT_ATOMS: atom_id res chain seq x y z
N MET A 1 15.78 -7.42 10.57
CA MET A 1 15.10 -6.12 10.41
C MET A 1 15.81 -4.96 11.10
N ALA A 2 16.18 -5.04 12.40
CA ALA A 2 16.81 -3.91 13.10
C ALA A 2 18.06 -3.34 12.41
N VAL A 3 18.97 -4.20 11.94
CA VAL A 3 20.17 -3.80 11.17
C VAL A 3 19.81 -2.99 9.93
N LEU A 4 18.69 -3.29 9.27
CA LEU A 4 18.27 -2.59 8.06
C LEU A 4 17.74 -1.18 8.32
N GLN A 5 17.54 -0.80 9.59
CA GLN A 5 17.22 0.58 9.97
C GLN A 5 18.48 1.44 10.13
N HIS A 6 19.66 0.88 9.87
CA HIS A 6 20.90 1.65 9.76
C HIS A 6 20.75 2.74 8.68
N HIS A 7 21.38 3.89 8.90
CA HIS A 7 21.27 5.07 8.04
C HIS A 7 21.95 4.92 6.67
N ASP A 8 22.68 3.82 6.43
CA ASP A 8 23.19 3.39 5.11
C ASP A 8 22.49 2.14 4.55
N ALA A 9 21.52 1.58 5.26
CA ALA A 9 20.78 0.40 4.79
C ALA A 9 19.51 0.82 4.04
N VAL A 10 18.44 1.18 4.78
CA VAL A 10 17.15 1.57 4.17
C VAL A 10 17.22 2.87 3.36
N SER A 11 18.24 3.69 3.60
CA SER A 11 18.54 4.89 2.79
C SER A 11 18.98 4.56 1.36
N GLY A 12 19.49 3.34 1.12
CA GLY A 12 20.09 2.95 -0.15
C GLY A 12 21.49 3.54 -0.38
N THR A 13 22.22 3.88 0.70
CA THR A 13 23.52 4.57 0.63
C THR A 13 24.70 3.70 1.06
N SER A 14 24.60 2.38 0.88
CA SER A 14 25.72 1.45 1.02
C SER A 14 26.24 0.99 -0.35
N LYS A 15 27.48 0.48 -0.40
CA LYS A 15 27.99 -0.23 -1.58
C LYS A 15 27.09 -1.40 -1.99
N GLN A 16 27.10 -1.78 -3.27
CA GLN A 16 26.19 -2.81 -3.80
C GLN A 16 26.32 -4.14 -3.07
N HIS A 17 27.54 -4.59 -2.76
CA HIS A 17 27.75 -5.86 -2.06
C HIS A 17 27.19 -5.84 -0.62
N VAL A 18 27.15 -4.68 0.03
CA VAL A 18 26.56 -4.50 1.36
C VAL A 18 25.04 -4.49 1.26
N ALA A 19 24.47 -3.81 0.26
CA ALA A 19 23.03 -3.87 -0.03
C ALA A 19 22.57 -5.31 -0.29
N ASN A 20 23.35 -6.08 -1.05
CA ASN A 20 23.10 -7.50 -1.30
C ASN A 20 23.16 -8.33 0.00
N ASP A 21 24.05 -7.99 0.94
CA ASP A 21 24.09 -8.62 2.26
C ASP A 21 22.87 -8.25 3.12
N TYR A 22 22.42 -6.99 3.11
CA TYR A 22 21.18 -6.60 3.79
C TYR A 22 19.97 -7.36 3.23
N ALA A 23 19.87 -7.49 1.91
CA ALA A 23 18.82 -8.27 1.25
C ALA A 23 18.89 -9.75 1.65
N ARG A 24 20.10 -10.34 1.70
CA ARG A 24 20.34 -11.71 2.17
C ARG A 24 19.90 -11.89 3.62
N GLN A 25 20.28 -10.99 4.52
CA GLN A 25 19.89 -11.03 5.93
C GLN A 25 18.37 -10.90 6.12
N LEU A 26 17.72 -10.02 5.36
CA LEU A 26 16.27 -9.87 5.38
C LEU A 26 15.58 -11.15 4.88
N ALA A 27 16.06 -11.71 3.76
CA ALA A 27 15.56 -12.97 3.19
C ALA A 27 15.70 -14.13 4.17
N ALA A 28 16.83 -14.24 4.88
CA ALA A 28 17.06 -15.25 5.90
C ALA A 28 16.09 -15.12 7.09
N GLY A 29 15.68 -13.90 7.44
CA GLY A 29 14.70 -13.63 8.50
C GLY A 29 13.29 -14.19 8.23
N TRP A 30 12.92 -14.39 6.96
CA TRP A 30 11.61 -14.94 6.60
C TRP A 30 11.42 -16.38 7.06
N GLY A 31 12.45 -17.22 7.01
CA GLY A 31 12.34 -18.65 7.37
C GLY A 31 11.80 -18.87 8.79
N PRO A 32 12.43 -18.29 9.84
CA PRO A 32 11.90 -18.36 11.20
C PRO A 32 10.50 -17.75 11.36
N CYS A 33 10.17 -16.67 10.64
CA CYS A 33 8.84 -16.06 10.68
C CYS A 33 7.76 -16.98 10.09
N GLU A 34 8.05 -17.64 8.97
CA GLU A 34 7.14 -18.60 8.34
C GLU A 34 6.92 -19.83 9.25
N ILE A 35 7.97 -20.34 9.88
CA ILE A 35 7.84 -21.44 10.88
C ILE A 35 6.93 -21.00 12.04
N LEU A 36 7.14 -19.80 12.57
CA LEU A 36 6.31 -19.26 13.65
C LEU A 36 4.84 -19.13 13.22
N LEU A 37 4.60 -18.58 12.03
CA LEU A 37 3.25 -18.38 11.51
C LEU A 37 2.56 -19.71 11.21
N SER A 38 3.25 -20.67 10.59
CA SER A 38 2.76 -22.03 10.37
C SER A 38 2.36 -22.73 11.66
N ASN A 39 3.19 -22.64 12.71
CA ASN A 39 2.88 -23.22 14.02
C ASN A 39 1.68 -22.53 14.69
N ALA A 40 1.58 -21.21 14.58
CA ALA A 40 0.45 -20.45 15.10
C ALA A 40 -0.85 -20.81 14.36
N LEU A 41 -0.83 -20.82 13.03
CA LEU A 41 -1.95 -21.23 12.20
C LEU A 41 -2.37 -22.66 12.51
N ALA A 42 -1.43 -23.60 12.62
CA ALA A 42 -1.74 -24.99 12.94
C ALA A 42 -2.45 -25.14 14.29
N ARG A 43 -1.99 -24.40 15.31
CA ARG A 43 -2.60 -24.42 16.64
C ARG A 43 -4.00 -23.80 16.63
N PHE A 44 -4.16 -22.63 16.02
CA PHE A 44 -5.44 -21.91 16.05
C PHE A 44 -6.49 -22.47 15.08
N SER A 45 -6.06 -23.05 13.94
CA SER A 45 -6.94 -23.75 13.01
C SER A 45 -7.27 -25.17 13.47
N GLY A 46 -6.45 -25.75 14.36
CA GLY A 46 -6.58 -27.14 14.76
C GLY A 46 -6.19 -28.14 13.67
N SER A 47 -5.51 -27.71 12.60
CA SER A 47 -5.01 -28.57 11.52
C SER A 47 -3.52 -28.36 11.28
N LYS A 48 -2.73 -29.44 11.30
CA LYS A 48 -1.34 -29.43 10.85
C LYS A 48 -1.30 -29.61 9.34
N GLU A 49 -1.15 -28.50 8.64
CA GLU A 49 -1.00 -28.45 7.19
C GLU A 49 0.45 -28.19 6.79
N GLU A 50 0.81 -28.55 5.57
CA GLU A 50 2.00 -28.03 4.90
C GLU A 50 1.69 -26.64 4.35
N PHE A 51 1.94 -25.61 5.16
CA PHE A 51 1.71 -24.22 4.78
C PHE A 51 2.78 -23.71 3.81
N VAL A 52 2.32 -23.14 2.70
CA VAL A 52 3.15 -22.58 1.63
C VAL A 52 2.95 -21.08 1.53
N PHE A 53 4.05 -20.34 1.55
CA PHE A 53 4.08 -18.88 1.44
C PHE A 53 4.54 -18.48 0.03
N CYS A 54 3.72 -17.69 -0.67
CA CYS A 54 4.03 -17.24 -2.03
C CYS A 54 4.71 -15.86 -1.99
N ARG A 55 6.04 -15.87 -1.91
CA ARG A 55 6.87 -14.64 -1.84
C ARG A 55 6.95 -13.85 -3.15
N SER A 56 6.50 -14.44 -4.27
CA SER A 56 6.65 -13.90 -5.62
C SER A 56 5.32 -13.56 -6.28
N LEU A 57 4.29 -13.23 -5.49
CA LEU A 57 2.98 -12.82 -6.01
C LEU A 57 3.05 -11.54 -6.84
N ASN A 58 3.98 -10.63 -6.54
CA ASN A 58 4.21 -9.40 -7.30
C ASN A 58 4.66 -9.64 -8.76
N ILE A 59 5.19 -10.83 -9.08
CA ILE A 59 5.56 -11.26 -10.43
C ILE A 59 4.66 -12.41 -10.92
N SER A 60 3.47 -12.53 -10.32
CA SER A 60 2.44 -13.51 -10.66
C SER A 60 2.99 -14.95 -10.64
N LEU A 61 3.75 -15.32 -9.59
CA LEU A 61 4.31 -16.65 -9.39
C LEU A 61 3.94 -17.23 -8.02
N CYS A 62 3.29 -18.39 -8.02
CA CYS A 62 2.95 -19.17 -6.83
C CYS A 62 2.75 -20.64 -7.23
N PRO A 63 3.78 -21.50 -7.09
CA PRO A 63 3.75 -22.85 -7.66
C PRO A 63 2.54 -23.70 -7.26
N LEU A 64 2.12 -23.64 -6.00
CA LEU A 64 1.00 -24.42 -5.48
C LEU A 64 -0.32 -24.04 -6.18
N SER A 65 -0.69 -22.75 -6.22
CA SER A 65 -1.96 -22.32 -6.84
C SER A 65 -1.96 -22.48 -8.37
N GLN A 66 -0.79 -22.55 -9.00
CA GLN A 66 -0.67 -22.76 -10.44
C GLN A 66 -0.75 -24.25 -10.86
N THR A 67 -0.49 -25.18 -9.94
CA THR A 67 -0.41 -26.62 -10.26
C THR A 67 -1.50 -27.47 -9.57
N ALA A 68 -1.94 -27.08 -8.38
CA ALA A 68 -2.93 -27.84 -7.62
C ALA A 68 -4.35 -27.67 -8.19
N LYS A 69 -5.08 -28.79 -8.31
CA LYS A 69 -6.50 -28.79 -8.68
C LYS A 69 -7.41 -28.32 -7.54
N SER A 70 -6.96 -28.49 -6.30
CA SER A 70 -7.67 -28.04 -5.10
C SER A 70 -6.67 -27.63 -4.05
N PHE A 71 -6.95 -26.55 -3.34
CA PHE A 71 -6.12 -26.03 -2.26
C PHE A 71 -6.94 -25.15 -1.30
N GLN A 72 -6.37 -24.85 -0.14
CA GLN A 72 -6.90 -23.90 0.83
C GLN A 72 -6.11 -22.59 0.79
N VAL A 73 -6.81 -21.48 1.02
CA VAL A 73 -6.24 -20.14 1.15
C VAL A 73 -6.57 -19.63 2.55
N THR A 74 -5.56 -19.52 3.40
CA THR A 74 -5.68 -18.90 4.72
C THR A 74 -5.23 -17.45 4.61
N ILE A 75 -6.11 -16.52 4.96
CA ILE A 75 -5.79 -15.09 5.00
C ILE A 75 -5.74 -14.66 6.45
N TYR A 76 -4.57 -14.21 6.92
CA TYR A 76 -4.36 -13.67 8.26
C TYR A 76 -4.36 -12.14 8.22
N ASN A 77 -5.24 -11.54 9.02
CA ASN A 77 -5.39 -10.11 9.19
C ASN A 77 -4.77 -9.66 10.53
N PRO A 78 -3.64 -8.93 10.51
CA PRO A 78 -3.00 -8.43 11.73
C PRO A 78 -3.67 -7.17 12.31
N LEU A 79 -4.59 -6.52 11.60
CA LEU A 79 -5.25 -5.29 12.07
C LEU A 79 -6.21 -5.56 13.23
N GLY A 80 -6.39 -4.56 14.08
CA GLY A 80 -7.38 -4.58 15.17
C GLY A 80 -8.85 -4.47 14.71
N ARG A 81 -9.12 -4.49 13.41
CA ARG A 81 -10.44 -4.37 12.78
C ARG A 81 -10.62 -5.43 11.71
N LYS A 82 -11.88 -5.75 11.39
CA LYS A 82 -12.21 -6.62 10.26
C LYS A 82 -11.76 -5.95 8.96
N VAL A 83 -11.30 -6.77 8.00
CA VAL A 83 -10.92 -6.31 6.66
C VAL A 83 -11.58 -7.19 5.60
N ASP A 84 -12.13 -6.53 4.59
CA ASP A 84 -12.43 -7.15 3.30
C ASP A 84 -11.22 -6.93 2.38
N TRP A 85 -10.65 -8.01 1.87
CA TRP A 85 -9.41 -8.02 1.08
C TRP A 85 -9.64 -8.73 -0.25
N MET A 86 -9.27 -8.09 -1.36
CA MET A 86 -9.31 -8.76 -2.66
C MET A 86 -8.10 -9.67 -2.80
N VAL A 87 -8.31 -10.98 -2.69
CA VAL A 87 -7.27 -11.98 -2.91
C VAL A 87 -7.02 -12.07 -4.42
N ARG A 88 -5.76 -12.01 -4.82
CA ARG A 88 -5.30 -12.16 -6.21
C ARG A 88 -4.17 -13.18 -6.26
N LEU A 89 -4.42 -14.35 -6.87
CA LEU A 89 -3.48 -15.47 -6.88
C LEU A 89 -3.21 -15.97 -8.31
N PRO A 90 -1.95 -16.20 -8.72
CA PRO A 90 -1.68 -16.76 -10.03
C PRO A 90 -2.13 -18.22 -10.08
N VAL A 91 -2.85 -18.59 -11.13
CA VAL A 91 -3.44 -19.93 -11.31
C VAL A 91 -3.22 -20.46 -12.72
N SER A 92 -3.54 -21.73 -12.94
CA SER A 92 -3.63 -22.33 -14.27
C SER A 92 -4.84 -21.82 -15.05
N LYS A 93 -4.87 -22.02 -16.38
CA LYS A 93 -5.93 -21.54 -17.30
C LYS A 93 -7.24 -22.33 -17.17
N HIS A 94 -7.86 -22.26 -15.99
CA HIS A 94 -9.10 -22.95 -15.65
C HIS A 94 -10.05 -22.02 -14.89
N ILE A 95 -11.29 -22.48 -14.73
CA ILE A 95 -12.27 -21.86 -13.86
C ILE A 95 -12.13 -22.50 -12.47
N PHE A 96 -12.22 -21.68 -11.43
CA PHE A 96 -12.12 -22.12 -10.05
C PHE A 96 -13.40 -21.77 -9.29
N LEU A 97 -13.82 -22.69 -8.43
CA LEU A 97 -14.88 -22.49 -7.45
C LEU A 97 -14.23 -22.14 -6.11
N VAL A 98 -14.62 -21.02 -5.52
CA VAL A 98 -14.15 -20.59 -4.21
C VAL A 98 -15.28 -20.72 -3.19
N LYS A 99 -15.00 -21.32 -2.03
CA LYS A 99 -15.91 -21.38 -0.89
C LYS A 99 -15.31 -20.72 0.34
N ASP A 100 -16.15 -20.01 1.08
CA ASP A 100 -15.80 -19.34 2.33
C ASP A 100 -15.68 -20.33 3.51
N PRO A 101 -15.33 -19.84 4.73
CA PRO A 101 -15.26 -20.67 5.92
C PRO A 101 -16.54 -21.45 6.25
N SER A 102 -17.72 -20.95 5.87
CA SER A 102 -19.02 -21.61 6.08
C SER A 102 -19.34 -22.68 5.04
N GLY A 103 -18.55 -22.75 3.95
CA GLY A 103 -18.77 -23.62 2.81
C GLY A 103 -19.66 -22.99 1.73
N THR A 104 -20.01 -21.72 1.86
CA THR A 104 -20.80 -20.96 0.88
C THR A 104 -19.90 -20.55 -0.29
N VAL A 105 -20.41 -20.70 -1.51
CA VAL A 105 -19.68 -20.27 -2.72
C VAL A 105 -19.63 -18.74 -2.76
N VAL A 106 -18.43 -18.19 -2.97
CA VAL A 106 -18.23 -16.74 -3.13
C VAL A 106 -17.93 -16.40 -4.59
N PRO A 107 -18.31 -15.20 -5.08
CA PRO A 107 -17.94 -14.75 -6.41
C PRO A 107 -16.42 -14.80 -6.60
N SER A 108 -16.00 -15.40 -7.71
CA SER A 108 -14.60 -15.48 -8.11
C SER A 108 -14.46 -15.30 -9.61
N ASP A 109 -13.34 -14.74 -10.05
CA ASP A 109 -13.09 -14.45 -11.46
C ASP A 109 -11.61 -14.68 -11.80
N VAL A 110 -11.31 -14.91 -13.08
CA VAL A 110 -9.93 -15.15 -13.55
C VAL A 110 -9.59 -14.15 -14.63
N VAL A 111 -8.58 -13.32 -14.36
CA VAL A 111 -8.11 -12.28 -15.30
C VAL A 111 -6.71 -12.58 -15.82
N VAL A 112 -6.39 -12.03 -16.99
CA VAL A 112 -5.05 -12.10 -17.57
C VAL A 112 -4.17 -11.04 -16.91
N ALA A 113 -2.98 -11.43 -16.44
CA ALA A 113 -2.04 -10.49 -15.85
C ALA A 113 -1.53 -9.47 -16.91
N PRO A 114 -1.35 -8.19 -16.54
CA PRO A 114 -1.01 -7.10 -17.47
C PRO A 114 0.26 -7.31 -18.32
N SER A 115 1.25 -8.05 -17.80
CA SER A 115 2.59 -8.20 -18.41
C SER A 115 2.99 -9.64 -18.71
N SER A 116 2.09 -10.59 -18.47
CA SER A 116 2.32 -12.00 -18.75
C SER A 116 0.99 -12.65 -19.07
N ASP A 117 0.91 -13.52 -20.08
CA ASP A 117 -0.33 -14.27 -20.40
C ASP A 117 -0.76 -15.27 -19.31
N ARG A 118 -0.24 -15.10 -18.09
CA ARG A 118 -0.60 -15.81 -16.86
C ARG A 118 -1.98 -15.35 -16.40
N GLN A 119 -2.65 -16.26 -15.70
CA GLN A 119 -3.98 -16.04 -15.16
C GLN A 119 -3.89 -15.78 -13.67
N GLU A 120 -4.74 -14.89 -13.18
CA GLU A 120 -4.85 -14.57 -11.77
C GLU A 120 -6.30 -14.72 -11.33
N LEU A 121 -6.53 -15.56 -10.32
CA LEU A 121 -7.80 -15.76 -9.65
C LEU A 121 -8.04 -14.62 -8.65
N LEU A 122 -9.23 -14.03 -8.73
CA LEU A 122 -9.72 -13.01 -7.82
C LEU A 122 -10.91 -13.52 -7.01
N PHE A 123 -10.94 -13.20 -5.72
CA PHE A 123 -12.13 -13.31 -4.88
C PHE A 123 -11.99 -12.40 -3.66
N SER A 124 -13.12 -11.89 -3.15
CA SER A 124 -13.12 -11.08 -1.93
C SER A 124 -13.10 -11.98 -0.69
N ALA A 125 -12.19 -11.68 0.24
CA ALA A 125 -12.06 -12.37 1.51
C ALA A 125 -12.39 -11.42 2.67
N SER A 126 -13.41 -11.77 3.45
CA SER A 126 -13.75 -11.12 4.72
C SER A 126 -12.99 -11.80 5.87
N VAL A 127 -12.15 -11.04 6.58
CA VAL A 127 -11.24 -11.56 7.60
C VAL A 127 -11.41 -10.79 8.92
N PRO A 128 -11.67 -11.47 10.05
CA PRO A 128 -11.90 -10.82 11.34
C PRO A 128 -10.64 -10.11 11.85
N ALA A 129 -10.83 -9.23 12.84
CA ALA A 129 -9.76 -8.51 13.51
C ALA A 129 -8.76 -9.46 14.21
N LEU A 130 -7.46 -9.19 14.07
CA LEU A 130 -6.36 -9.96 14.65
C LEU A 130 -6.58 -11.47 14.49
N GLY A 131 -6.85 -11.91 13.27
CA GLY A 131 -7.52 -13.18 13.03
C GLY A 131 -7.28 -13.74 11.63
N PHE A 132 -7.88 -14.88 11.32
CA PHE A 132 -7.79 -15.47 9.99
C PHE A 132 -9.11 -16.06 9.52
N SER A 133 -9.22 -16.24 8.21
CA SER A 133 -10.29 -16.98 7.52
C SER A 133 -9.67 -17.95 6.50
N VAL A 134 -10.19 -19.18 6.44
CA VAL A 134 -9.75 -20.25 5.52
C VAL A 134 -10.80 -20.45 4.43
N TYR A 135 -10.39 -20.23 3.17
CA TYR A 135 -11.20 -20.45 1.97
C TYR A 135 -10.73 -21.71 1.26
N SER A 136 -11.63 -22.42 0.59
CA SER A 136 -11.26 -23.55 -0.28
C SER A 136 -11.42 -23.18 -1.74
N VAL A 137 -10.42 -23.49 -2.55
CA VAL A 137 -10.38 -23.25 -3.99
C VAL A 137 -10.31 -24.60 -4.70
N THR A 138 -11.21 -24.84 -5.64
CA THR A 138 -11.23 -26.10 -6.41
C THR A 138 -11.47 -25.80 -7.88
N GLN A 139 -10.63 -26.36 -8.73
CA GLN A 139 -10.77 -26.28 -10.19
C GLN A 139 -12.07 -26.97 -10.63
N VAL A 140 -12.83 -26.31 -11.49
CA VAL A 140 -14.05 -26.87 -12.08
C VAL A 140 -13.67 -27.83 -13.21
N PRO A 141 -14.05 -29.13 -13.15
CA PRO A 141 -13.74 -30.09 -14.21
C PRO A 141 -14.40 -29.73 -15.54
N GLY A 142 -13.69 -29.92 -16.66
CA GLY A 142 -14.26 -29.86 -18.01
C GLY A 142 -14.54 -28.46 -18.58
N GLN A 143 -14.30 -27.38 -17.83
CA GLN A 143 -14.44 -26.01 -18.32
C GLN A 143 -13.07 -25.32 -18.41
N SER A 144 -12.57 -25.14 -19.63
CA SER A 144 -11.47 -24.21 -19.92
C SER A 144 -12.06 -22.84 -20.23
N LEU A 145 -11.32 -21.76 -19.93
CA LEU A 145 -11.76 -20.39 -20.25
C LEU A 145 -12.04 -20.19 -21.75
N GLN A 146 -11.49 -21.04 -22.61
CA GLN A 146 -11.73 -21.06 -24.06
C GLN A 146 -13.14 -21.57 -24.43
N ALA A 147 -13.79 -22.38 -23.58
CA ALA A 147 -15.14 -22.91 -23.85
C ALA A 147 -16.27 -21.87 -23.68
N LEU A 148 -16.02 -20.76 -22.97
CA LEU A 148 -17.01 -19.69 -22.74
C LEU A 148 -17.03 -18.61 -23.84
N ILE A 149 -16.04 -18.60 -24.75
CA ILE A 149 -15.88 -17.54 -25.77
C ILE A 149 -16.61 -17.88 -27.10
N TYR A 150 -17.19 -19.08 -27.26
CA TYR A 150 -17.76 -19.49 -28.55
C TYR A 150 -19.11 -20.21 -28.46
N GLN A 151 -20.21 -19.45 -28.30
CA GLN A 151 -21.52 -19.83 -28.84
C GLN A 151 -22.37 -18.60 -29.24
N PRO A 152 -22.26 -18.08 -30.48
CA PRO A 152 -23.36 -17.37 -31.09
C PRO A 152 -24.39 -18.42 -31.52
N ARG A 153 -25.51 -18.53 -30.79
CA ARG A 153 -26.71 -19.23 -31.28
C ARG A 153 -27.23 -18.47 -32.51
N ALA A 154 -26.85 -18.94 -33.70
CA ALA A 154 -27.44 -18.51 -34.95
C ALA A 154 -28.90 -18.98 -35.01
N GLN A 155 -29.84 -18.08 -34.69
CA GLN A 155 -31.25 -18.26 -35.04
C GLN A 155 -31.37 -18.20 -36.57
N LYS A 156 -31.64 -19.37 -37.15
CA LYS A 156 -32.10 -19.49 -38.53
C LYS A 156 -33.48 -18.83 -38.63
N SER A 157 -33.58 -17.74 -39.38
CA SER A 157 -34.83 -17.39 -40.05
C SER A 157 -34.56 -17.15 -41.53
N SER A 158 -35.32 -17.88 -42.34
CA SER A 158 -35.29 -17.86 -43.79
C SER A 158 -36.26 -16.79 -44.28
N SER A 159 -35.81 -15.88 -45.14
CA SER A 159 -36.62 -15.47 -46.30
C SER A 159 -35.75 -14.79 -47.36
N ARG A 160 -35.94 -15.26 -48.60
CA ARG A 160 -35.36 -14.76 -49.84
C ARG A 160 -36.18 -13.56 -50.33
N ILE A 161 -35.58 -12.40 -50.64
CA ILE A 161 -36.00 -11.49 -51.73
C ILE A 161 -34.77 -10.81 -52.36
N LYS A 162 -34.87 -10.62 -53.69
CA LYS A 162 -33.89 -10.29 -54.74
C LYS A 162 -33.23 -8.88 -54.67
N PRO A 163 -32.14 -8.63 -55.43
CA PRO A 163 -31.33 -7.41 -55.33
C PRO A 163 -31.81 -6.30 -56.26
N LEU A 164 -31.78 -5.05 -55.79
CA LEU A 164 -31.81 -3.84 -56.66
C LEU A 164 -31.00 -2.68 -56.05
N SER A 165 -29.98 -2.30 -56.81
CA SER A 165 -29.40 -0.97 -57.07
C SER A 165 -29.49 0.18 -56.03
N ARG A 166 -28.30 0.74 -55.76
CA ARG A 166 -27.93 2.17 -55.70
C ARG A 166 -28.73 3.06 -54.72
N ILE A 167 -28.22 3.18 -53.49
CA ILE A 167 -28.48 4.32 -52.61
C ILE A 167 -27.16 4.88 -52.06
N LYS A 168 -27.14 6.21 -52.07
CA LYS A 168 -26.07 7.17 -51.83
C LYS A 168 -25.30 6.91 -50.52
N SER A 169 -23.99 7.18 -50.57
CA SER A 169 -23.09 7.22 -49.43
C SER A 169 -23.61 8.16 -48.34
N SER A 170 -24.13 7.57 -47.26
CA SER A 170 -24.35 8.26 -45.99
C SER A 170 -22.99 8.55 -45.36
N PRO A 171 -22.80 9.68 -44.65
CA PRO A 171 -21.52 9.98 -44.02
C PRO A 171 -21.22 8.88 -42.99
N ARG A 172 -19.97 8.42 -42.97
CA ARG A 172 -19.45 7.54 -41.91
C ARG A 172 -19.74 8.21 -40.57
N ILE A 173 -20.77 7.74 -39.88
CA ILE A 173 -20.94 7.97 -38.45
C ILE A 173 -19.68 7.35 -37.84
N ARG A 174 -18.74 8.21 -37.43
CA ARG A 174 -17.63 7.79 -36.57
C ARG A 174 -18.28 7.06 -35.38
N PRO A 175 -17.86 5.84 -35.03
CA PRO A 175 -18.34 5.24 -33.80
C PRO A 175 -18.08 6.23 -32.66
N PRO A 176 -19.02 6.42 -31.72
CA PRO A 176 -18.81 7.35 -30.62
C PRO A 176 -17.50 6.97 -29.93
N SER A 177 -16.62 7.95 -29.72
CA SER A 177 -15.35 7.80 -29.01
C SER A 177 -15.59 6.96 -27.76
N HIS A 178 -15.07 5.73 -27.71
CA HIS A 178 -15.24 4.85 -26.56
C HIS A 178 -14.60 5.54 -25.35
N ILE A 179 -15.44 6.05 -24.44
CA ILE A 179 -14.99 6.76 -23.25
C ILE A 179 -14.24 5.76 -22.36
N LEU A 180 -12.93 5.94 -22.20
CA LEU A 180 -12.09 5.08 -21.36
C LEU A 180 -12.29 5.48 -19.89
N THR A 181 -13.07 4.68 -19.15
CA THR A 181 -13.43 4.94 -17.75
C THR A 181 -13.41 3.67 -16.93
N ILE A 182 -13.15 3.78 -15.64
CA ILE A 182 -13.38 2.73 -14.65
C ILE A 182 -14.14 3.30 -13.45
N GLN A 183 -14.93 2.46 -12.79
CA GLN A 183 -15.79 2.88 -11.70
C GLN A 183 -16.08 1.73 -10.72
N ASN A 184 -16.19 2.06 -9.44
CA ASN A 184 -16.86 1.24 -8.42
C ASN A 184 -17.93 2.07 -7.68
N GLU A 185 -18.34 1.63 -6.50
CA GLU A 185 -19.39 2.29 -5.71
C GLU A 185 -18.98 3.68 -5.19
N HIS A 186 -17.67 3.97 -5.11
CA HIS A 186 -17.12 5.14 -4.40
C HIS A 186 -16.29 6.05 -5.30
N ILE A 187 -15.62 5.50 -6.32
CA ILE A 187 -14.68 6.21 -7.18
C ILE A 187 -15.03 5.97 -8.64
N TRP A 188 -14.97 7.03 -9.44
CA TRP A 188 -14.97 6.99 -10.89
C TRP A 188 -13.71 7.66 -11.41
N ALA A 189 -13.08 7.11 -12.45
CA ALA A 189 -11.90 7.67 -13.08
C ALA A 189 -12.03 7.65 -14.60
N ARG A 190 -11.57 8.72 -15.25
CA ARG A 190 -11.59 8.87 -16.70
C ARG A 190 -10.20 9.09 -17.25
N PHE A 191 -9.99 8.48 -18.41
CA PHE A 191 -8.77 8.54 -19.17
C PHE A 191 -9.05 9.21 -20.51
N ASP A 192 -8.05 9.93 -20.99
CA ASP A 192 -8.08 10.52 -22.32
C ASP A 192 -7.94 9.43 -23.39
N SER A 193 -8.81 9.43 -24.40
CA SER A 193 -8.83 8.35 -25.40
C SER A 193 -7.64 8.41 -26.36
N ASP A 194 -7.04 9.58 -26.53
CA ASP A 194 -5.97 9.81 -27.52
C ASP A 194 -4.60 9.56 -26.89
N THR A 195 -4.39 10.03 -25.66
CA THR A 195 -3.14 9.88 -24.91
C THR A 195 -3.14 8.68 -23.97
N GLY A 196 -4.30 8.14 -23.60
CA GLY A 196 -4.43 7.03 -22.65
C GLY A 196 -4.14 7.40 -21.19
N LEU A 197 -3.90 8.69 -20.89
CA LEU A 197 -3.53 9.16 -19.55
C LEU A 197 -4.75 9.36 -18.66
N LEU A 198 -4.58 9.18 -17.35
CA LEU A 198 -5.59 9.58 -16.36
C LEU A 198 -5.76 11.10 -16.43
N VAL A 199 -7.00 11.57 -16.54
CA VAL A 199 -7.33 13.00 -16.68
C VAL A 199 -8.36 13.49 -15.67
N GLU A 200 -9.04 12.59 -14.97
CA GLU A 200 -10.09 12.98 -14.04
C GLU A 200 -10.37 11.88 -13.01
N ILE A 201 -10.59 12.28 -11.76
CA ILE A 201 -11.05 11.41 -10.67
C ILE A 201 -12.31 12.04 -10.06
N LYS A 202 -13.32 11.22 -9.79
CA LYS A 202 -14.52 11.60 -9.04
C LYS A 202 -14.65 10.74 -7.79
N ASN A 203 -14.74 11.36 -6.62
CA ASN A 203 -15.26 10.74 -5.41
C ASN A 203 -16.80 10.86 -5.46
N LEU A 204 -17.46 9.72 -5.61
CA LEU A 204 -18.91 9.61 -5.76
C LEU A 204 -19.64 9.79 -4.42
N ASP A 205 -19.02 9.43 -3.29
CA ASP A 205 -19.62 9.58 -1.97
C ASP A 205 -19.75 11.05 -1.54
N GLN A 206 -18.77 11.87 -1.93
CA GLN A 206 -18.68 13.28 -1.52
C GLN A 206 -19.07 14.26 -2.63
N ASP A 207 -19.42 13.73 -3.82
CA ASP A 207 -19.65 14.45 -5.07
C ASP A 207 -18.52 15.44 -5.40
N LEU A 208 -17.27 14.96 -5.30
CA LEU A 208 -16.09 15.74 -5.66
C LEU A 208 -15.51 15.25 -6.98
N LEU A 209 -15.41 16.15 -7.94
CA LEU A 209 -14.75 15.91 -9.23
C LEU A 209 -13.46 16.73 -9.28
N LEU A 210 -12.35 16.09 -9.65
CA LEU A 210 -11.07 16.74 -9.81
C LEU A 210 -10.43 16.37 -11.16
N PRO A 211 -10.24 17.34 -12.07
CA PRO A 211 -9.34 17.18 -13.20
C PRO A 211 -7.93 16.89 -12.68
N VAL A 212 -7.34 15.79 -13.11
CA VAL A 212 -6.01 15.35 -12.67
C VAL A 212 -5.29 14.65 -13.80
N ARG A 213 -4.16 15.20 -14.23
CA ARG A 213 -3.28 14.57 -15.21
C ARG A 213 -2.18 13.80 -14.49
N GLN A 214 -2.16 12.48 -14.61
CA GLN A 214 -1.05 11.65 -14.12
C GLN A 214 -0.18 11.17 -15.28
N ALA A 215 1.14 11.35 -15.15
CA ALA A 215 2.13 10.87 -16.10
C ALA A 215 3.49 10.59 -15.43
N PHE A 216 4.35 9.84 -16.14
CA PHE A 216 5.73 9.62 -15.74
C PHE A 216 6.67 10.61 -16.42
N TYR A 217 7.60 11.14 -15.62
CA TYR A 217 8.66 12.03 -16.05
C TYR A 217 10.00 11.53 -15.50
N TRP A 218 11.10 12.15 -15.90
CA TRP A 218 12.40 11.90 -15.29
C TRP A 218 13.26 13.17 -15.31
N TYR A 219 14.04 13.35 -14.25
CA TYR A 219 15.10 14.34 -14.22
C TYR A 219 16.39 13.74 -14.78
N ASN A 220 17.08 14.50 -15.63
CA ASN A 220 18.43 14.15 -16.06
C ASN A 220 19.40 14.43 -14.91
N ALA A 221 20.06 13.39 -14.41
CA ALA A 221 21.00 13.47 -13.31
C ALA A 221 22.24 14.28 -13.70
N SER A 222 22.61 15.25 -12.88
CA SER A 222 23.84 16.02 -13.11
C SER A 222 25.08 15.18 -12.89
N ILE A 223 26.07 15.37 -13.76
CA ILE A 223 27.42 14.79 -13.63
C ILE A 223 28.45 15.84 -13.19
N GLY A 224 27.99 16.99 -12.68
CA GLY A 224 28.81 18.18 -12.49
C GLY A 224 28.80 19.11 -13.70
N ASN A 225 29.16 20.38 -13.48
CA ASN A 225 29.31 21.40 -14.50
C ASN A 225 30.38 22.42 -14.07
N SER A 226 30.60 23.46 -14.87
CA SER A 226 31.62 24.49 -14.61
C SER A 226 31.37 25.31 -13.33
N LEU A 227 30.12 25.37 -12.84
CA LEU A 227 29.77 26.09 -11.61
C LEU A 227 29.94 25.24 -10.36
N SER A 228 29.72 23.93 -10.47
CA SER A 228 29.91 22.98 -9.38
C SER A 228 30.11 21.57 -9.93
N THR A 229 31.16 20.91 -9.46
CA THR A 229 31.51 19.53 -9.81
C THR A 229 30.57 18.49 -9.21
N GLN A 230 29.67 18.90 -8.30
CA GLN A 230 28.78 17.98 -7.59
C GLN A 230 27.90 17.16 -8.56
N ALA A 231 28.02 15.84 -8.56
CA ALA A 231 27.10 14.96 -9.30
C ALA A 231 25.85 14.59 -8.47
N SER A 232 24.81 14.09 -9.13
CA SER A 232 23.74 13.33 -8.47
C SER A 232 24.25 11.90 -8.18
N GLY A 233 23.92 11.35 -7.02
CA GLY A 233 24.37 10.03 -6.58
C GLY A 233 23.45 9.40 -5.54
N ALA A 234 23.96 8.45 -4.77
CA ALA A 234 23.16 7.71 -3.80
C ALA A 234 22.52 8.63 -2.75
N TYR A 235 23.24 9.64 -2.26
CA TYR A 235 22.77 10.61 -1.27
C TYR A 235 22.13 11.84 -1.92
N ILE A 236 22.80 12.38 -2.94
CA ILE A 236 22.47 13.70 -3.49
C ILE A 236 21.57 13.55 -4.69
N PHE A 237 20.46 14.28 -4.66
CA PHE A 237 19.65 14.56 -5.84
C PHE A 237 20.06 15.91 -6.41
N ARG A 238 20.65 15.93 -7.61
CA ARG A 238 21.00 17.15 -8.34
C ARG A 238 20.56 17.02 -9.81
N PRO A 239 19.39 17.55 -10.18
CA PRO A 239 18.94 17.53 -11.57
C PRO A 239 19.70 18.57 -12.41
N ASN A 240 19.97 18.26 -13.68
CA ASN A 240 20.59 19.22 -14.61
C ASN A 240 19.68 20.39 -14.98
N GLN A 241 18.37 20.20 -14.90
CA GLN A 241 17.36 21.17 -15.32
C GLN A 241 16.17 21.11 -14.36
N GLN A 242 15.45 22.23 -14.25
CA GLN A 242 14.31 22.34 -13.35
C GLN A 242 13.07 21.61 -13.85
N GLU A 243 12.84 21.62 -15.17
CA GLU A 243 11.72 20.90 -15.78
C GLU A 243 12.15 19.47 -16.12
N PRO A 244 11.42 18.45 -15.65
CA PRO A 244 11.72 17.07 -16.01
C PRO A 244 11.20 16.75 -17.41
N LEU A 245 11.79 15.73 -18.01
CA LEU A 245 11.43 15.24 -19.34
C LEU A 245 10.36 14.16 -19.23
N LEU A 246 9.39 14.16 -20.14
CA LEU A 246 8.36 13.11 -20.18
C LEU A 246 8.98 11.76 -20.53
N VAL A 247 8.51 10.69 -19.88
CA VAL A 247 8.80 9.31 -20.31
C VAL A 247 8.09 9.03 -21.63
N SER A 248 6.82 9.43 -21.74
CA SER A 248 6.04 9.40 -22.98
C SER A 248 4.87 10.38 -22.89
N HIS A 249 4.44 10.90 -24.04
CA HIS A 249 3.24 11.75 -24.16
C HIS A 249 1.94 10.93 -24.17
N TRP A 250 2.02 9.63 -24.47
CA TRP A 250 0.87 8.73 -24.57
C TRP A 250 1.22 7.37 -23.95
N ALA A 251 0.19 6.61 -23.58
CA ALA A 251 0.31 5.23 -23.14
C ALA A 251 -0.61 4.33 -23.97
N GLN A 252 -0.09 3.19 -24.42
CA GLN A 252 -0.93 2.13 -24.99
C GLN A 252 -1.83 1.58 -23.89
N THR A 253 -3.14 1.55 -24.13
CA THR A 253 -4.12 1.14 -23.12
C THR A 253 -4.80 -0.19 -23.42
N ARG A 254 -5.05 -0.96 -22.35
CA ARG A 254 -5.94 -2.11 -22.37
C ARG A 254 -6.92 -1.99 -21.20
N LEU A 255 -8.21 -2.00 -21.51
CA LEU A 255 -9.28 -1.96 -20.50
C LEU A 255 -9.67 -3.39 -20.12
N VAL A 256 -9.72 -3.67 -18.81
CA VAL A 256 -10.26 -4.90 -18.24
C VAL A 256 -11.42 -4.52 -17.32
N LYS A 257 -12.61 -5.06 -17.56
CA LYS A 257 -13.77 -4.84 -16.69
C LYS A 257 -14.43 -6.16 -16.37
N THR A 258 -14.50 -6.47 -15.09
CA THR A 258 -15.22 -7.61 -14.55
C THR A 258 -16.02 -7.18 -13.33
N ALA A 259 -16.83 -8.08 -12.78
CA ALA A 259 -17.59 -7.80 -11.57
C ALA A 259 -16.68 -7.61 -10.33
N LEU A 260 -15.46 -8.15 -10.36
CA LEU A 260 -14.53 -8.11 -9.23
C LEU A 260 -13.40 -7.10 -9.40
N VAL A 261 -13.16 -6.58 -10.61
CA VAL A 261 -12.13 -5.56 -10.84
C VAL A 261 -12.39 -4.76 -12.11
N GLN A 262 -12.05 -3.47 -12.08
CA GLN A 262 -11.88 -2.67 -13.29
C GLN A 262 -10.46 -2.10 -13.35
N GLU A 263 -9.79 -2.28 -14.49
CA GLU A 263 -8.40 -1.89 -14.69
C GLU A 263 -8.19 -1.19 -16.03
N VAL A 264 -7.31 -0.20 -16.05
CA VAL A 264 -6.69 0.33 -17.26
C VAL A 264 -5.20 0.02 -17.18
N HIS A 265 -4.74 -0.87 -18.05
CA HIS A 265 -3.31 -1.14 -18.21
C HIS A 265 -2.74 -0.07 -19.13
N GLN A 266 -1.67 0.60 -18.71
CA GLN A 266 -1.00 1.69 -19.43
C GLN A 266 0.45 1.29 -19.68
N ASN A 267 0.84 1.19 -20.94
CA ASN A 267 2.23 0.97 -21.34
C ASN A 267 2.80 2.27 -21.91
N PHE A 268 3.69 2.92 -21.17
CA PHE A 268 4.30 4.21 -21.55
C PHE A 268 5.55 4.00 -22.42
N SER A 269 6.35 2.99 -22.11
CA SER A 269 7.57 2.65 -22.84
C SER A 269 8.00 1.21 -22.54
N ALA A 270 9.03 0.71 -23.23
CA ALA A 270 9.59 -0.62 -22.99
C ALA A 270 10.10 -0.86 -21.55
N TRP A 271 10.28 0.20 -20.76
CA TRP A 271 10.83 0.16 -19.40
C TRP A 271 9.92 0.84 -18.36
N CYS A 272 8.70 1.26 -18.75
CA CYS A 272 7.77 1.95 -17.86
C CYS A 272 6.32 1.60 -18.20
N SER A 273 5.62 0.98 -17.24
CA SER A 273 4.20 0.65 -17.34
C SER A 273 3.48 0.86 -16.02
N GLN A 274 2.15 0.96 -16.09
CA GLN A 274 1.28 1.15 -14.93
C GLN A 274 -0.03 0.38 -15.12
N VAL A 275 -0.62 -0.06 -14.01
CA VAL A 275 -1.99 -0.57 -13.94
C VAL A 275 -2.77 0.32 -13.01
N VAL A 276 -3.81 0.98 -13.53
CA VAL A 276 -4.75 1.75 -12.73
C VAL A 276 -5.96 0.89 -12.42
N ARG A 277 -6.30 0.73 -11.15
CA ARG A 277 -7.19 -0.34 -10.69
C ARG A 277 -8.20 0.15 -9.65
N LEU A 278 -9.42 -0.40 -9.77
CA LEU A 278 -10.48 -0.31 -8.77
C LEU A 278 -11.09 -1.70 -8.52
N TYR A 279 -11.09 -2.12 -7.25
CA TYR A 279 -11.89 -3.22 -6.74
C TYR A 279 -13.21 -2.71 -6.14
N PRO A 280 -14.25 -3.56 -6.06
CA PRO A 280 -15.47 -3.25 -5.31
C PRO A 280 -15.18 -2.82 -3.87
N GLY A 281 -15.88 -1.80 -3.37
CA GLY A 281 -15.76 -1.28 -2.01
C GLY A 281 -14.49 -0.45 -1.72
N GLN A 282 -13.55 -0.34 -2.66
CA GLN A 282 -12.38 0.53 -2.49
C GLN A 282 -12.74 2.01 -2.61
N ARG A 283 -12.18 2.84 -1.73
CA ARG A 283 -12.34 4.31 -1.73
C ARG A 283 -11.08 5.05 -2.20
N HIS A 284 -10.23 4.36 -2.95
CA HIS A 284 -8.99 4.90 -3.49
C HIS A 284 -8.72 4.28 -4.85
N LEU A 285 -8.00 4.99 -5.70
CA LEU A 285 -7.51 4.50 -6.98
C LEU A 285 -6.11 3.90 -6.78
N GLU A 286 -5.91 2.63 -7.12
CA GLU A 286 -4.59 1.98 -7.03
C GLU A 286 -3.83 2.14 -8.36
N LEU A 287 -2.63 2.72 -8.30
CA LEU A 287 -1.70 2.85 -9.43
C LEU A 287 -0.48 1.96 -9.15
N GLU A 288 -0.50 0.74 -9.68
CA GLU A 288 0.66 -0.18 -9.63
C GLU A 288 1.61 0.14 -10.78
N TRP A 289 2.79 0.66 -10.48
CA TRP A 289 3.78 1.04 -11.47
C TRP A 289 4.91 0.02 -11.54
N THR A 290 5.47 -0.17 -12.72
CA THR A 290 6.65 -1.00 -12.97
C THR A 290 7.64 -0.20 -13.82
N VAL A 291 8.83 0.07 -13.26
CA VAL A 291 9.87 0.87 -13.90
C VAL A 291 11.19 0.09 -13.89
N GLY A 292 11.81 -0.06 -15.05
CA GLY A 292 13.14 -0.65 -15.19
C GLY A 292 13.33 -1.52 -16.44
N PRO A 293 14.54 -2.03 -16.68
CA PRO A 293 15.78 -1.37 -16.30
C PRO A 293 15.81 0.01 -16.98
N ILE A 294 16.08 1.06 -16.21
CA ILE A 294 16.10 2.43 -16.73
C ILE A 294 17.21 2.53 -17.80
N PRO A 295 16.90 2.96 -19.04
CA PRO A 295 17.90 3.01 -20.10
C PRO A 295 18.92 4.13 -19.84
N VAL A 296 20.19 3.81 -19.99
CA VAL A 296 21.32 4.75 -19.82
C VAL A 296 22.33 4.68 -20.97
N GLY A 297 21.97 4.02 -22.08
CA GLY A 297 22.83 3.91 -23.27
C GLY A 297 23.08 5.26 -23.97
N ASP A 298 22.31 6.28 -23.61
CA ASP A 298 22.48 7.69 -23.97
C ASP A 298 23.47 8.43 -23.05
N ASN A 299 24.11 7.72 -22.11
CA ASN A 299 25.00 8.27 -21.07
C ASN A 299 24.31 9.28 -20.12
N TRP A 300 22.98 9.22 -19.99
CA TRP A 300 22.23 10.06 -19.06
C TRP A 300 21.69 9.24 -17.91
N GLY A 301 22.11 9.58 -16.69
CA GLY A 301 21.45 9.09 -15.47
C GLY A 301 20.03 9.66 -15.39
N LYS A 302 19.08 8.85 -14.93
CA LYS A 302 17.65 9.24 -14.90
C LYS A 302 17.05 8.97 -13.54
N GLU A 303 16.28 9.95 -13.07
CA GLU A 303 15.56 9.91 -11.80
C GLU A 303 14.07 10.03 -12.12
N VAL A 304 13.38 8.89 -12.12
CA VAL A 304 12.03 8.72 -12.66
C VAL A 304 11.01 9.09 -11.60
N ILE A 305 10.02 9.89 -11.98
CA ILE A 305 8.96 10.37 -11.11
C ILE A 305 7.58 10.02 -11.67
N SER A 306 6.63 9.73 -10.78
CA SER A 306 5.20 9.78 -11.06
C SER A 306 4.70 11.14 -10.58
N ARG A 307 4.03 11.90 -11.46
CA ARG A 307 3.54 13.25 -11.16
C ARG A 307 2.06 13.37 -11.46
N PHE A 308 1.35 14.03 -10.55
CA PHE A 308 -0.07 14.36 -10.65
C PHE A 308 -0.21 15.88 -10.74
N ASP A 309 -0.86 16.37 -11.79
CA ASP A 309 -1.13 17.78 -12.01
C ASP A 309 -2.62 18.06 -11.93
N THR A 310 -3.01 19.05 -11.14
CA THR A 310 -4.40 19.42 -10.84
C THR A 310 -4.56 20.94 -10.90
N PRO A 311 -5.80 21.46 -10.99
CA PRO A 311 -6.05 22.90 -10.92
C PRO A 311 -6.09 23.44 -9.47
N LEU A 312 -5.74 22.66 -8.45
CA LEU A 312 -5.82 23.10 -7.05
C LEU A 312 -4.87 24.29 -6.77
N GLU A 313 -5.39 25.33 -6.12
CA GLU A 313 -4.62 26.51 -5.72
C GLU A 313 -3.94 26.29 -4.36
N THR A 314 -2.80 25.61 -4.35
CA THR A 314 -2.13 25.16 -3.12
C THR A 314 -1.21 26.22 -2.48
N LYS A 315 -0.94 27.33 -3.17
CA LYS A 315 -0.17 28.48 -2.66
C LYS A 315 1.23 28.10 -2.16
N GLY A 316 1.88 27.17 -2.86
CA GLY A 316 3.19 26.65 -2.48
C GLY A 316 3.22 25.72 -1.27
N LEU A 317 2.07 25.35 -0.70
CA LEU A 317 1.97 24.44 0.45
C LEU A 317 1.70 23.00 0.01
N PHE A 318 2.31 22.06 0.72
CA PHE A 318 2.07 20.62 0.61
C PHE A 318 2.46 19.93 1.90
N PHE A 319 2.05 18.67 2.08
CA PHE A 319 2.15 18.00 3.36
C PHE A 319 2.76 16.62 3.18
N THR A 320 3.75 16.29 4.01
CA THR A 320 4.38 14.96 4.02
C THR A 320 4.34 14.38 5.41
N ASP A 321 4.28 13.06 5.51
CA ASP A 321 4.43 12.42 6.82
C ASP A 321 5.85 12.53 7.39
N SER A 322 5.96 12.28 8.69
CA SER A 322 7.19 12.00 9.41
C SER A 322 7.13 10.57 9.94
N ASN A 323 7.91 9.68 9.31
CA ASN A 323 8.01 8.26 9.67
C ASN A 323 6.64 7.54 9.75
N GLY A 324 5.71 7.91 8.86
CA GLY A 324 4.36 7.34 8.80
C GLY A 324 3.38 7.89 9.84
N ARG A 325 3.78 8.88 10.65
CA ARG A 325 3.00 9.38 11.80
C ARG A 325 2.54 10.82 11.64
N GLU A 326 3.31 11.78 12.15
CA GLU A 326 2.94 13.20 12.12
C GLU A 326 2.88 13.70 10.68
N ILE A 327 2.02 14.66 10.40
CA ILE A 327 2.00 15.33 9.11
C ILE A 327 2.67 16.68 9.28
N LEU A 328 3.68 16.93 8.46
CA LEU A 328 4.44 18.16 8.45
C LEU A 328 4.03 19.01 7.26
N GLU A 329 3.64 20.26 7.54
CA GLU A 329 3.44 21.28 6.52
C GLU A 329 4.78 21.67 5.90
N ARG A 330 4.84 21.65 4.58
CA ARG A 330 5.98 22.05 3.77
C ARG A 330 5.58 23.27 2.94
N ARG A 331 6.50 24.23 2.84
CA ARG A 331 6.35 25.40 1.97
C ARG A 331 7.51 25.44 1.00
N ARG A 332 7.19 25.48 -0.29
CA ARG A 332 8.18 25.55 -1.37
C ARG A 332 9.10 26.77 -1.17
N ASN A 333 10.41 26.56 -1.32
CA ASN A 333 11.45 27.58 -1.20
C ASN A 333 11.47 28.31 0.17
N TYR A 334 11.05 27.64 1.25
CA TYR A 334 10.98 28.24 2.57
C TYR A 334 11.64 27.36 3.65
N ARG A 335 12.20 28.03 4.66
CA ARG A 335 12.75 27.41 5.87
C ARG A 335 12.30 28.23 7.08
N PRO A 336 11.79 27.59 8.14
CA PRO A 336 11.26 28.32 9.29
C PRO A 336 12.35 28.91 10.20
N THR A 337 13.58 28.40 10.13
CA THR A 337 14.65 28.73 11.08
C THR A 337 15.77 29.58 10.47
N TRP A 338 15.76 29.84 9.16
CA TRP A 338 16.72 30.74 8.50
C TRP A 338 16.16 31.28 7.18
N GLU A 339 16.71 32.38 6.69
CA GLU A 339 16.41 32.91 5.35
C GLU A 339 17.10 32.05 4.28
N LEU A 340 16.30 31.36 3.45
CA LEU A 340 16.82 30.46 2.43
C LEU A 340 17.35 31.23 1.22
N ASN A 341 18.64 31.11 0.93
CA ASN A 341 19.18 31.40 -0.39
C ASN A 341 18.93 30.20 -1.31
N GLN A 342 17.99 30.32 -2.24
CA GLN A 342 17.57 29.21 -3.10
C GLN A 342 18.52 29.03 -4.28
N THR A 343 19.29 27.93 -4.27
CA THR A 343 20.21 27.54 -5.35
C THR A 343 19.80 26.27 -6.10
N GLU A 344 18.95 25.44 -5.50
CA GLU A 344 18.51 24.13 -6.01
C GLU A 344 16.97 24.03 -5.89
N PRO A 345 16.21 24.71 -6.77
CA PRO A 345 14.76 24.90 -6.62
C PRO A 345 13.94 23.61 -6.76
N VAL A 346 14.52 22.55 -7.33
CA VAL A 346 13.92 21.21 -7.36
C VAL A 346 14.33 20.43 -6.11
N ALA A 347 15.62 20.08 -6.00
CA ALA A 347 16.11 19.21 -4.94
C ALA A 347 15.91 19.78 -3.52
N GLY A 348 16.02 21.10 -3.36
CA GLY A 348 15.79 21.77 -2.09
C GLY A 348 14.32 21.71 -1.59
N ASN A 349 13.40 21.21 -2.39
CA ASN A 349 11.98 21.03 -2.04
C ASN A 349 11.55 19.56 -1.98
N TYR A 350 12.47 18.61 -2.11
CA TYR A 350 12.16 17.19 -1.93
C TYR A 350 12.21 16.80 -0.44
N TYR A 351 11.22 16.01 -0.02
CA TYR A 351 11.08 15.53 1.35
C TYR A 351 10.86 14.01 1.37
N PRO A 352 11.24 13.33 2.47
CA PRO A 352 10.91 11.92 2.63
C PRO A 352 9.40 11.75 2.78
N VAL A 353 8.88 10.73 2.10
CA VAL A 353 7.50 10.26 2.18
C VAL A 353 7.55 8.78 2.55
N ASN A 354 7.26 8.44 3.81
CA ASN A 354 7.27 7.04 4.26
C ASN A 354 5.90 6.38 4.13
N SER A 355 4.83 7.16 4.09
CA SER A 355 3.47 6.63 3.94
C SER A 355 2.58 7.49 3.02
N ARG A 356 2.73 8.83 3.04
CA ARG A 356 1.82 9.73 2.33
C ARG A 356 2.35 11.13 2.10
N ILE A 357 1.90 11.70 0.98
CA ILE A 357 2.02 13.10 0.61
C ILE A 357 0.65 13.61 0.14
N TYR A 358 0.31 14.86 0.44
CA TYR A 358 -0.91 15.46 -0.10
C TYR A 358 -0.78 16.96 -0.37
N ILE A 359 -1.69 17.42 -1.22
CA ILE A 359 -1.91 18.83 -1.54
C ILE A 359 -3.40 19.18 -1.34
N THR A 360 -3.68 20.42 -0.95
CA THR A 360 -5.05 20.89 -0.74
C THR A 360 -5.15 22.39 -0.99
N ASP A 361 -6.32 22.83 -1.46
CA ASP A 361 -6.72 24.25 -1.56
C ASP A 361 -7.54 24.72 -0.34
N GLY A 362 -7.69 23.86 0.68
CA GLY A 362 -8.52 24.08 1.87
C GLY A 362 -9.92 23.47 1.79
N ASN A 363 -10.41 23.15 0.59
CA ASN A 363 -11.72 22.51 0.37
C ASN A 363 -11.58 21.08 -0.11
N VAL A 364 -10.71 20.84 -1.10
CA VAL A 364 -10.42 19.55 -1.72
C VAL A 364 -8.98 19.15 -1.39
N GLN A 365 -8.76 17.87 -1.14
CA GLN A 365 -7.44 17.29 -0.89
C GLN A 365 -7.20 16.11 -1.82
N LEU A 366 -6.08 16.14 -2.53
CA LEU A 366 -5.54 14.98 -3.24
C LEU A 366 -4.42 14.39 -2.40
N THR A 367 -4.60 13.13 -1.97
CA THR A 367 -3.60 12.40 -1.19
C THR A 367 -3.05 11.24 -1.99
N VAL A 368 -1.73 11.04 -1.93
CA VAL A 368 -1.07 9.88 -2.51
C VAL A 368 -0.36 9.12 -1.38
N LEU A 369 -0.79 7.88 -1.15
CA LEU A 369 -0.11 6.95 -0.26
C LEU A 369 0.97 6.17 -1.02
N THR A 370 2.06 5.83 -0.33
CA THR A 370 3.15 5.02 -0.87
C THR A 370 3.23 3.67 -0.18
N ASP A 371 3.63 2.63 -0.92
CA ASP A 371 3.90 1.29 -0.37
C ASP A 371 5.31 1.12 0.20
N ARG A 372 6.14 2.17 0.08
CA ARG A 372 7.53 2.24 0.51
C ARG A 372 7.98 3.69 0.69
N SER A 373 9.15 3.87 1.31
CA SER A 373 9.81 5.17 1.39
C SER A 373 10.18 5.69 0.01
N GLN A 374 9.80 6.94 -0.29
CA GLN A 374 10.11 7.64 -1.53
C GLN A 374 10.48 9.11 -1.23
N GLY A 375 11.16 9.76 -2.17
CA GLY A 375 11.28 11.22 -2.17
C GLY A 375 10.07 11.83 -2.88
N GLY A 376 9.44 12.84 -2.30
CA GLY A 376 8.30 13.52 -2.91
C GLY A 376 8.32 15.03 -2.72
N SER A 377 7.58 15.75 -3.57
CA SER A 377 7.52 17.21 -3.57
C SER A 377 6.23 17.76 -4.21
N SER A 378 6.02 19.07 -4.05
CA SER A 378 5.11 19.90 -4.85
C SER A 378 5.90 21.10 -5.39
N LEU A 379 6.35 21.01 -6.64
CA LEU A 379 7.22 22.03 -7.26
C LEU A 379 6.48 23.15 -8.00
N ARG A 380 5.20 22.94 -8.27
CA ARG A 380 4.26 23.94 -8.77
C ARG A 380 2.91 23.77 -8.08
N ASP A 381 2.11 24.82 -8.06
CA ASP A 381 0.80 24.76 -7.42
C ASP A 381 -0.09 23.73 -8.11
N GLY A 382 -0.88 23.03 -7.31
CA GLY A 382 -1.75 21.94 -7.79
C GLY A 382 -1.01 20.69 -8.25
N SER A 383 0.31 20.60 -8.08
CA SER A 383 1.10 19.44 -8.50
C SER A 383 1.74 18.71 -7.34
N VAL A 384 1.81 17.38 -7.42
CA VAL A 384 2.54 16.52 -6.50
C VAL A 384 3.30 15.46 -7.28
N GLU A 385 4.55 15.20 -6.88
CA GLU A 385 5.39 14.19 -7.51
C GLU A 385 6.10 13.30 -6.50
N LEU A 386 6.34 12.06 -6.92
CA LEU A 386 7.04 11.03 -6.16
C LEU A 386 8.09 10.37 -7.05
N MET A 387 9.33 10.35 -6.58
CA MET A 387 10.44 9.66 -7.24
C MET A 387 10.33 8.15 -6.99
N VAL A 388 10.10 7.40 -8.07
CA VAL A 388 9.80 5.97 -8.00
C VAL A 388 11.02 5.09 -8.24
N HIS A 389 12.00 5.57 -9.01
CA HIS A 389 13.23 4.83 -9.30
C HIS A 389 14.35 5.75 -9.80
N ARG A 390 15.61 5.40 -9.57
CA ARG A 390 16.80 6.17 -9.98
C ARG A 390 17.86 5.23 -10.54
N ARG A 391 18.54 5.65 -11.60
CA ARG A 391 19.76 4.99 -12.09
C ARG A 391 20.77 6.06 -12.49
N LEU A 392 21.91 6.07 -11.82
CA LEU A 392 22.91 7.15 -11.90
C LEU A 392 24.25 6.62 -12.36
N LEU A 393 25.01 7.46 -13.07
CA LEU A 393 26.26 7.05 -13.73
C LEU A 393 27.52 7.59 -13.04
N ARG A 394 27.36 8.36 -11.95
CA ARG A 394 28.44 8.96 -11.16
C ARG A 394 28.19 8.72 -9.68
N ASP A 395 29.29 8.65 -8.92
CA ASP A 395 29.28 8.79 -7.46
C ASP A 395 29.12 10.28 -7.12
N ASP A 396 28.49 10.59 -5.99
CA ASP A 396 28.25 11.97 -5.53
C ASP A 396 29.33 12.49 -4.56
N GLU A 397 30.43 11.75 -4.39
CA GLU A 397 31.56 12.11 -3.55
C GLU A 397 31.17 12.31 -2.09
N ARG A 398 30.34 11.40 -1.56
CA ARG A 398 29.95 11.34 -0.14
C ARG A 398 30.46 10.11 0.61
N GLY A 399 31.31 9.30 -0.04
CA GLY A 399 32.11 8.26 0.61
C GLY A 399 31.76 6.82 0.21
N VAL A 400 30.64 6.58 -0.49
CA VAL A 400 30.28 5.25 -1.01
C VAL A 400 31.26 4.80 -2.10
N GLY A 401 31.66 5.73 -2.98
CA GLY A 401 32.64 5.48 -4.04
C GLY A 401 32.10 4.57 -5.14
N GLU A 402 30.78 4.53 -5.33
CA GLU A 402 30.10 3.74 -6.35
C GLU A 402 28.92 4.56 -6.91
N PRO A 403 28.72 4.60 -8.24
CA PRO A 403 27.48 5.15 -8.80
C PRO A 403 26.28 4.30 -8.38
N LEU A 404 25.09 4.91 -8.29
CA LEU A 404 23.84 4.18 -8.05
C LEU A 404 23.41 3.41 -9.32
N LEU A 405 24.10 2.30 -9.57
CA LEU A 405 23.98 1.44 -10.74
C LEU A 405 23.73 -0.01 -10.31
N GLU A 406 22.55 -0.26 -9.76
CA GLU A 406 22.18 -1.55 -9.17
C GLU A 406 22.36 -2.71 -10.17
N GLU A 407 23.13 -3.72 -9.77
CA GLU A 407 23.47 -4.93 -10.54
C GLU A 407 24.07 -4.66 -11.95
N GLY A 408 24.58 -3.45 -12.21
CA GLY A 408 25.22 -3.04 -13.47
C GLY A 408 24.27 -2.85 -14.66
N LEU A 409 23.31 -3.76 -14.85
CA LEU A 409 22.30 -3.75 -15.92
C LEU A 409 21.05 -2.93 -15.56
N GLY A 410 20.86 -2.61 -14.28
CA GLY A 410 19.69 -1.94 -13.74
C GLY A 410 18.58 -2.92 -13.34
N LEU A 411 17.79 -2.54 -12.34
CA LEU A 411 16.72 -3.38 -11.80
C LEU A 411 15.33 -2.93 -12.24
N TRP A 412 14.43 -3.90 -12.32
CA TRP A 412 12.99 -3.66 -12.35
C TRP A 412 12.48 -3.42 -10.93
N VAL A 413 11.77 -2.31 -10.74
CA VAL A 413 11.07 -2.03 -9.49
C VAL A 413 9.59 -1.93 -9.80
N ARG A 414 8.80 -2.65 -8.99
CA ARG A 414 7.35 -2.56 -8.98
C ARG A 414 6.90 -2.03 -7.63
N GLY A 415 5.99 -1.07 -7.63
CA GLY A 415 5.38 -0.51 -6.42
C GLY A 415 3.99 0.05 -6.68
N ARG A 416 3.39 0.64 -5.64
CA ARG A 416 2.01 1.14 -5.69
C ARG A 416 1.90 2.56 -5.14
N HIS A 417 1.06 3.35 -5.80
CA HIS A 417 0.52 4.60 -5.27
C HIS A 417 -0.99 4.45 -5.07
N LEU A 418 -1.49 4.77 -3.88
CA LEU A 418 -2.94 4.80 -3.64
C LEU A 418 -3.41 6.24 -3.58
N VAL A 419 -4.29 6.60 -4.50
CA VAL A 419 -4.73 7.98 -4.69
C VAL A 419 -6.12 8.15 -4.09
N LEU A 420 -6.24 9.08 -3.14
CA LEU A 420 -7.48 9.44 -2.47
C LEU A 420 -7.85 10.88 -2.81
N LEU A 421 -9.14 11.10 -3.08
CA LEU A 421 -9.72 12.42 -3.32
C LEU A 421 -10.82 12.65 -2.29
N ASP A 422 -10.64 13.64 -1.42
CA ASP A 422 -11.57 13.90 -0.32
C ASP A 422 -11.76 15.40 -0.07
N LYS A 423 -12.84 15.76 0.64
CA LYS A 423 -12.98 17.07 1.26
C LYS A 423 -11.89 17.21 2.32
N ALA A 424 -11.14 18.31 2.29
CA ALA A 424 -9.99 18.54 3.17
C ALA A 424 -10.32 18.37 4.66
N ARG A 425 -11.54 18.77 5.07
CA ARG A 425 -12.03 18.65 6.46
C ARG A 425 -12.16 17.21 7.00
N THR A 426 -12.25 16.21 6.13
CA THR A 426 -12.47 14.79 6.48
C THR A 426 -11.45 13.84 5.85
N ALA A 427 -10.53 14.35 5.05
CA ALA A 427 -9.54 13.56 4.30
C ALA A 427 -8.63 12.71 5.21
N ALA A 428 -8.37 13.19 6.43
CA ALA A 428 -7.59 12.48 7.45
C ALA A 428 -8.08 11.06 7.70
N VAL A 429 -9.40 10.87 7.75
CA VAL A 429 -10.03 9.58 8.03
C VAL A 429 -9.64 8.55 6.98
N GLY A 430 -9.77 8.91 5.70
CA GLY A 430 -9.43 8.03 4.58
C GLY A 430 -7.96 7.65 4.57
N HIS A 431 -7.06 8.65 4.56
CA HIS A 431 -5.65 8.38 4.37
C HIS A 431 -4.96 7.75 5.60
N ARG A 432 -5.43 8.02 6.83
CA ARG A 432 -4.89 7.38 8.05
C ARG A 432 -5.21 5.89 8.08
N LEU A 433 -6.49 5.56 7.92
CA LEU A 433 -6.96 4.18 7.98
C LEU A 433 -6.46 3.36 6.79
N GLN A 434 -6.36 3.95 5.60
CA GLN A 434 -5.82 3.23 4.44
C GLN A 434 -4.31 3.00 4.57
N ALA A 435 -3.53 3.95 5.09
CA ALA A 435 -2.10 3.74 5.30
C ALA A 435 -1.81 2.64 6.33
N GLU A 436 -2.61 2.53 7.39
CA GLU A 436 -2.51 1.41 8.34
C GLU A 436 -2.80 0.07 7.65
N LYS A 437 -3.82 0.02 6.77
CA LYS A 437 -4.13 -1.17 5.97
C LYS A 437 -2.98 -1.58 5.05
N GLU A 438 -2.26 -0.63 4.45
CA GLU A 438 -1.08 -0.93 3.64
C GLU A 438 0.09 -1.42 4.47
N LEU A 439 0.35 -0.79 5.63
CA LEU A 439 1.41 -1.22 6.54
C LEU A 439 1.18 -2.64 7.08
N LEU A 440 -0.08 -2.97 7.36
CA LEU A 440 -0.52 -4.21 7.97
C LEU A 440 -1.37 -5.06 7.01
N ALA A 441 -0.95 -5.11 5.73
CA ALA A 441 -1.64 -5.87 4.70
C ALA A 441 -1.79 -7.36 5.09
N PRO A 442 -2.97 -7.97 4.85
CA PRO A 442 -3.22 -9.36 5.19
C PRO A 442 -2.21 -10.32 4.56
N GLN A 443 -1.78 -11.33 5.31
CA GLN A 443 -0.85 -12.36 4.86
C GLN A 443 -1.63 -13.54 4.25
N VAL A 444 -1.29 -13.92 3.02
CA VAL A 444 -1.91 -15.04 2.31
C VAL A 444 -1.02 -16.28 2.38
N VAL A 445 -1.58 -17.37 2.92
CA VAL A 445 -0.88 -18.64 3.13
C VAL A 445 -1.68 -19.76 2.49
N LEU A 446 -1.04 -20.63 1.72
CA LEU A 446 -1.70 -21.71 1.01
C LEU A 446 -1.42 -23.07 1.67
N ALA A 447 -2.28 -24.04 1.43
CA ALA A 447 -2.05 -25.45 1.75
C ALA A 447 -2.82 -26.33 0.77
N LEU A 448 -2.39 -27.58 0.53
CA LEU A 448 -3.18 -28.51 -0.29
C LEU A 448 -4.51 -28.91 0.40
N GLY A 449 -4.54 -28.84 1.73
CA GLY A 449 -5.63 -29.32 2.57
C GLY A 449 -5.52 -30.83 2.86
N GLY A 450 -6.31 -31.29 3.82
CA GLY A 450 -6.27 -32.68 4.29
C GLY A 450 -5.23 -32.92 5.39
N GLY A 451 -4.77 -31.86 6.06
CA GLY A 451 -3.84 -31.93 7.18
C GLY A 451 -4.36 -32.75 8.36
N ILE A 452 -3.41 -33.20 9.17
CA ILE A 452 -3.68 -34.04 10.34
C ILE A 452 -4.28 -33.15 11.44
N PRO A 453 -5.35 -33.59 12.14
CA PRO A 453 -5.87 -32.87 13.29
C PRO A 453 -4.77 -32.55 14.31
N TYR A 454 -4.65 -31.29 14.72
CA TYR A 454 -3.67 -30.87 15.71
C TYR A 454 -3.93 -31.54 17.07
N HIS A 455 -5.22 -31.71 17.41
CA HIS A 455 -5.70 -32.56 18.50
C HIS A 455 -6.80 -33.50 17.98
N PRO A 456 -6.78 -34.80 18.32
CA PRO A 456 -7.73 -35.79 17.78
C PRO A 456 -9.22 -35.51 18.07
N LYS A 457 -9.51 -34.70 19.10
CA LYS A 457 -10.87 -34.45 19.60
C LYS A 457 -11.37 -33.02 19.33
N VAL A 458 -10.56 -32.17 18.70
CA VAL A 458 -10.90 -30.76 18.47
C VAL A 458 -11.23 -30.55 17.00
N ALA A 459 -12.42 -30.03 16.71
CA ALA A 459 -12.82 -29.71 15.35
C ALA A 459 -11.95 -28.59 14.76
N GLN A 460 -11.66 -28.69 13.46
CA GLN A 460 -10.89 -27.68 12.75
C GLN A 460 -11.68 -26.35 12.69
N ARG A 461 -10.99 -25.26 13.01
CA ARG A 461 -11.53 -23.90 12.94
C ARG A 461 -11.10 -23.26 11.63
N LYS A 462 -12.08 -22.90 10.80
CA LYS A 462 -11.86 -22.17 9.54
C LYS A 462 -11.83 -20.65 9.72
N GLN A 463 -12.19 -20.15 10.90
CA GLN A 463 -12.14 -18.73 11.22
C GLN A 463 -11.77 -18.54 12.69
N PHE A 464 -10.98 -17.52 12.97
CA PHE A 464 -10.50 -17.18 14.31
C PHE A 464 -10.33 -15.67 14.44
N SER A 465 -10.63 -15.11 15.62
CA SER A 465 -10.28 -13.74 15.98
C SER A 465 -9.59 -13.72 17.33
N GLY A 466 -8.46 -13.01 17.41
CA GLY A 466 -7.72 -12.75 18.64
C GLY A 466 -8.37 -11.68 19.53
N LEU A 467 -9.35 -10.96 19.01
CA LEU A 467 -10.07 -9.91 19.72
C LEU A 467 -11.53 -10.31 19.94
N ARG A 468 -12.11 -9.95 21.09
CA ARG A 468 -13.55 -10.10 21.35
C ARG A 468 -14.38 -8.99 20.71
N ARG A 469 -13.76 -7.85 20.44
CA ARG A 469 -14.34 -6.67 19.81
C ARG A 469 -13.28 -5.97 18.98
N GLU A 470 -13.69 -5.35 17.89
CA GLU A 470 -12.80 -4.55 17.06
C GLU A 470 -12.33 -3.29 17.81
N LEU A 471 -11.12 -2.83 17.49
CA LEU A 471 -10.59 -1.58 18.00
C LEU A 471 -11.23 -0.38 17.27
N PRO A 472 -11.53 0.71 17.99
CA PRO A 472 -12.00 1.95 17.37
C PRO A 472 -11.07 2.42 16.24
N PRO A 473 -11.57 3.06 15.17
CA PRO A 473 -10.75 3.45 14.02
C PRO A 473 -9.55 4.34 14.36
N ASN A 474 -9.65 5.16 15.41
CA ASN A 474 -8.56 6.00 15.89
C ASN A 474 -7.51 5.26 16.73
N VAL A 475 -7.67 3.95 16.99
CA VAL A 475 -6.73 3.11 17.75
C VAL A 475 -6.03 2.11 16.85
N HIS A 476 -4.71 2.06 16.94
CA HIS A 476 -3.83 1.08 16.28
C HIS A 476 -3.16 0.18 17.33
N LEU A 477 -3.24 -1.13 17.13
CA LEU A 477 -2.49 -2.12 17.91
C LEU A 477 -1.06 -2.20 17.36
N LEU A 478 -0.22 -1.24 17.76
CA LEU A 478 1.14 -1.08 17.23
C LEU A 478 2.07 -2.26 17.59
N THR A 479 1.89 -2.88 18.77
CA THR A 479 2.69 -4.04 19.17
C THR A 479 1.89 -4.97 20.07
N LEU A 480 1.90 -6.25 19.74
CA LEU A 480 1.54 -7.33 20.66
C LEU A 480 2.62 -8.41 20.55
N ALA A 481 3.55 -8.42 21.51
CA ALA A 481 4.72 -9.29 21.46
C ALA A 481 4.91 -10.04 22.78
N ARG A 482 5.41 -11.27 22.71
CA ARG A 482 5.73 -12.04 23.91
C ARG A 482 6.99 -11.48 24.57
N TRP A 483 6.88 -11.10 25.84
CA TRP A 483 8.00 -10.58 26.66
C TRP A 483 8.52 -11.62 27.66
N GLY A 484 7.65 -12.54 28.09
CA GLY A 484 7.98 -13.65 28.97
C GLY A 484 6.98 -14.80 28.87
N ARG A 485 7.00 -15.74 29.82
CA ARG A 485 6.06 -16.89 29.82
C ARG A 485 4.60 -16.47 30.04
N LYS A 486 4.37 -15.48 30.91
CA LYS A 486 3.05 -14.93 31.26
C LYS A 486 3.02 -13.41 31.12
N MET A 487 3.86 -12.85 30.24
CA MET A 487 4.00 -11.41 30.07
C MET A 487 4.09 -11.04 28.60
N LEU A 488 3.32 -10.03 28.21
CA LEU A 488 3.26 -9.48 26.86
C LEU A 488 3.67 -8.00 26.87
N LEU A 489 4.37 -7.58 25.83
CA LEU A 489 4.57 -6.19 25.47
C LEU A 489 3.41 -5.75 24.60
N LEU A 490 2.64 -4.78 25.09
CA LEU A 490 1.48 -4.20 24.42
C LEU A 490 1.75 -2.72 24.13
N ARG A 491 1.59 -2.30 22.87
CA ARG A 491 1.56 -0.88 22.49
C ARG A 491 0.27 -0.55 21.78
N LEU A 492 -0.36 0.52 22.21
CA LEU A 492 -1.54 1.09 21.59
C LEU A 492 -1.22 2.52 21.18
N GLU A 493 -1.65 2.90 19.99
CA GLU A 493 -1.41 4.21 19.40
C GLU A 493 -2.74 4.87 19.03
N HIS A 494 -2.86 6.18 19.30
CA HIS A 494 -3.87 7.02 18.67
C HIS A 494 -3.38 7.54 17.32
N GLN A 495 -4.06 7.20 16.23
CA GLN A 495 -3.54 7.45 14.88
C GLN A 495 -3.65 8.91 14.41
N PHE A 496 -4.62 9.65 14.96
CA PHE A 496 -4.97 11.00 14.51
C PHE A 496 -4.36 12.08 15.39
N ALA A 497 -4.03 13.22 14.77
CA ALA A 497 -3.66 14.46 15.44
C ALA A 497 -4.88 15.24 15.91
N VAL A 498 -4.67 16.16 16.85
CA VAL A 498 -5.72 17.07 17.34
C VAL A 498 -6.27 17.88 16.17
N GLY A 499 -7.59 17.87 15.98
CA GLY A 499 -8.27 18.65 14.94
C GLY A 499 -8.00 18.21 13.50
N GLU A 500 -7.43 17.01 13.28
CA GLU A 500 -7.16 16.46 11.94
C GLU A 500 -8.46 16.00 11.24
N ASP A 501 -9.34 15.30 11.96
CA ASP A 501 -10.70 14.99 11.56
C ASP A 501 -11.65 16.10 12.04
N LYS A 502 -11.79 17.16 11.25
CA LYS A 502 -12.66 18.32 11.59
C LYS A 502 -14.14 18.02 11.40
N GLY A 503 -14.48 16.99 10.62
CA GLY A 503 -15.86 16.59 10.33
C GLY A 503 -16.42 15.53 11.28
N GLY A 504 -15.59 14.93 12.12
CA GLY A 504 -15.96 13.83 13.01
C GLY A 504 -15.31 13.93 14.39
N ASN A 505 -15.14 12.78 15.02
CA ASN A 505 -14.62 12.67 16.39
C ASN A 505 -13.35 11.79 16.48
N LEU A 506 -12.75 11.38 15.35
CA LEU A 506 -11.60 10.48 15.37
C LEU A 506 -10.31 11.14 15.87
N SER A 507 -10.29 12.47 15.93
CA SER A 507 -9.25 13.28 16.58
C SER A 507 -9.49 13.54 18.08
N SER A 508 -10.53 12.95 18.68
CA SER A 508 -10.83 13.09 20.12
C SER A 508 -10.20 11.96 20.95
N PRO A 509 -9.91 12.18 22.24
CA PRO A 509 -9.41 11.12 23.12
C PRO A 509 -10.33 9.89 23.13
N VAL A 510 -9.74 8.71 23.17
CA VAL A 510 -10.48 7.43 23.17
C VAL A 510 -10.09 6.61 24.40
N THR A 511 -11.08 6.01 25.06
CA THR A 511 -10.87 5.19 26.25
C THR A 511 -11.21 3.75 25.97
N LEU A 512 -10.31 2.85 26.38
CA LEU A 512 -10.39 1.41 26.13
C LEU A 512 -10.43 0.64 27.45
N ASP A 513 -11.33 -0.33 27.54
CA ASP A 513 -11.21 -1.41 28.53
C ASP A 513 -10.34 -2.53 27.93
N LEU A 514 -9.26 -2.92 28.60
CA LEU A 514 -8.35 -3.96 28.11
C LEU A 514 -8.59 -5.34 28.76
N ARG A 515 -9.40 -5.43 29.82
CA ARG A 515 -9.51 -6.64 30.66
C ARG A 515 -10.03 -7.85 29.90
N ASP A 516 -10.99 -7.64 29.01
CA ASP A 516 -11.61 -8.68 28.18
C ASP A 516 -11.56 -8.32 26.68
N LEU A 517 -10.49 -7.64 26.27
CA LEU A 517 -10.30 -7.30 24.86
C LEU A 517 -9.87 -8.53 24.03
N PHE A 518 -9.03 -9.40 24.59
CA PHE A 518 -8.42 -10.52 23.88
C PHE A 518 -9.19 -11.83 24.10
N SER A 519 -9.28 -12.64 23.04
CA SER A 519 -10.05 -13.89 23.07
C SER A 519 -9.29 -15.05 23.71
N THR A 520 -7.95 -15.05 23.62
CA THR A 520 -7.07 -16.18 23.99
C THR A 520 -6.38 -16.03 25.36
N PHE A 521 -6.45 -14.85 25.97
CA PHE A 521 -5.89 -14.60 27.29
C PHE A 521 -6.64 -13.46 27.99
N THR A 522 -6.51 -13.41 29.31
CA THR A 522 -7.00 -12.32 30.15
C THR A 522 -5.81 -11.55 30.71
N ILE A 523 -5.88 -10.21 30.68
CA ILE A 523 -4.86 -9.36 31.32
C ILE A 523 -5.16 -9.31 32.82
N ILE A 524 -4.21 -9.75 33.65
CA ILE A 524 -4.34 -9.81 35.11
C ILE A 524 -3.66 -8.62 35.81
N ASP A 525 -2.61 -8.06 35.20
CA ASP A 525 -1.87 -6.91 35.71
C ASP A 525 -1.28 -6.13 34.53
N LEU A 526 -1.16 -4.82 34.65
CA LEU A 526 -0.66 -3.94 33.61
C LEU A 526 0.32 -2.92 34.21
N LYS A 527 1.52 -2.83 33.65
CA LYS A 527 2.53 -1.84 34.04
C LYS A 527 2.86 -0.96 32.86
N GLU A 528 2.62 0.34 32.99
CA GLU A 528 3.00 1.31 31.97
C GLU A 528 4.50 1.64 32.04
N THR A 529 5.14 1.66 30.89
CA THR A 529 6.57 1.85 30.74
C THR A 529 6.87 2.96 29.75
N THR A 530 8.14 3.35 29.66
CA THR A 530 8.66 4.14 28.53
C THR A 530 8.47 3.39 27.21
N LEU A 531 8.57 4.07 26.07
CA LEU A 531 8.39 3.47 24.74
C LEU A 531 9.29 2.23 24.50
N ALA A 532 10.52 2.28 25.01
CA ALA A 532 11.50 1.19 24.93
C ALA A 532 11.23 0.04 25.93
N ALA A 533 10.20 0.16 26.76
CA ALA A 533 9.83 -0.80 27.80
C ALA A 533 10.94 -1.13 28.83
N ASN A 534 11.92 -0.22 29.00
CA ASN A 534 13.07 -0.43 29.88
C ASN A 534 12.95 0.27 31.26
N GLN A 535 11.96 1.16 31.43
CA GLN A 535 11.73 1.90 32.68
C GLN A 535 10.22 2.03 32.93
N LEU A 536 9.80 1.92 34.20
CA LEU A 536 8.42 2.24 34.59
C LEU A 536 8.11 3.71 34.33
N ARG A 537 6.94 3.99 33.76
CA ARG A 537 6.55 5.36 33.40
C ARG A 537 6.49 6.29 34.61
N ALA A 538 6.02 5.77 35.75
CA ALA A 538 5.94 6.50 37.01
C ALA A 538 7.31 6.88 37.60
N SER A 539 8.38 6.19 37.20
CA SER A 539 9.75 6.47 37.65
C SER A 539 10.56 7.30 36.65
N ALA A 540 9.98 7.60 35.48
CA ALA A 540 10.66 8.36 34.44
C ALA A 540 10.51 9.86 34.71
N SER A 541 11.61 10.54 35.03
CA SER A 541 11.68 11.99 35.15
C SER A 541 12.14 12.64 33.84
N ARG A 542 11.70 13.87 33.58
CA ARG A 542 12.20 14.70 32.48
C ARG A 542 12.99 15.88 33.04
N LEU A 543 14.01 16.30 32.30
CA LEU A 543 14.67 17.58 32.56
C LEU A 543 13.66 18.71 32.39
N GLN A 544 13.65 19.64 33.34
CA GLN A 544 12.82 20.84 33.27
C GLN A 544 13.59 21.93 32.51
N TRP A 545 12.98 22.42 31.43
CA TRP A 545 13.51 23.50 30.63
C TRP A 545 12.58 24.71 30.74
N THR A 546 13.14 25.92 30.71
CA THR A 546 12.36 27.16 30.56
C THR A 546 12.51 27.63 29.12
N PRO A 547 11.63 27.22 28.20
CA PRO A 547 11.70 27.72 26.83
C PRO A 547 11.24 29.18 26.78
N SER A 548 11.56 29.86 25.69
CA SER A 548 11.19 31.27 25.44
C SER A 548 9.69 31.54 25.47
N ILE A 549 8.87 30.49 25.31
CA ILE A 549 7.40 30.51 25.35
C ILE A 549 6.81 30.26 26.76
N GLY A 550 7.65 30.17 27.79
CA GLY A 550 7.24 29.96 29.18
C GLY A 550 7.32 28.50 29.65
N PRO A 551 7.17 28.23 30.95
CA PRO A 551 7.36 26.89 31.52
C PRO A 551 6.34 25.89 30.97
N THR A 552 6.80 24.69 30.62
CA THR A 552 5.92 23.57 30.27
C THR A 552 5.24 23.02 31.52
N LEU A 553 3.91 22.90 31.49
CA LEU A 553 3.13 22.24 32.54
C LEU A 553 3.49 20.76 32.63
N GLU A 554 3.97 20.32 33.80
CA GLU A 554 4.10 18.90 34.11
C GLU A 554 2.72 18.28 34.33
N ARG A 555 2.40 17.24 33.55
CA ARG A 555 1.28 16.34 33.86
C ARG A 555 1.82 15.15 34.64
N PHE A 556 1.37 15.02 35.88
CA PHE A 556 1.63 13.82 36.68
C PHE A 556 0.87 12.61 36.09
N PRO A 557 1.49 11.43 36.04
CA PRO A 557 0.82 10.23 35.57
C PRO A 557 -0.34 9.87 36.51
N SER A 558 -1.55 9.76 35.95
CA SER A 558 -2.71 9.26 36.68
C SER A 558 -2.53 7.79 37.06
N ARG A 559 -3.14 7.36 38.17
CA ARG A 559 -3.15 5.95 38.58
C ARG A 559 -3.73 5.10 37.45
N LEU A 560 -2.98 4.07 37.06
CA LEU A 560 -3.34 3.22 35.94
C LEU A 560 -4.54 2.32 36.29
N ASN A 561 -5.57 2.35 35.44
CA ASN A 561 -6.73 1.45 35.52
C ASN A 561 -6.87 0.68 34.19
N PRO A 562 -6.63 -0.64 34.15
CA PRO A 562 -6.78 -1.45 32.94
C PRO A 562 -8.19 -1.43 32.32
N ALA A 563 -9.21 -1.07 33.10
CA ALA A 563 -10.59 -0.90 32.63
C ALA A 563 -10.81 0.41 31.86
N SER A 564 -9.88 1.35 31.95
CA SER A 564 -10.03 2.72 31.44
C SER A 564 -8.67 3.27 31.01
N ILE A 565 -8.14 2.73 29.92
CA ILE A 565 -6.93 3.21 29.27
C ILE A 565 -7.32 4.25 28.21
N THR A 566 -7.11 5.52 28.54
CA THR A 566 -7.32 6.63 27.61
C THR A 566 -6.07 6.86 26.77
N LEU A 567 -6.25 7.05 25.47
CA LEU A 567 -5.24 7.53 24.53
C LEU A 567 -5.63 8.93 24.06
N GLN A 568 -4.72 9.88 24.22
CA GLN A 568 -4.82 11.21 23.63
C GLN A 568 -4.42 11.17 22.14
N PRO A 569 -4.82 12.17 21.33
CA PRO A 569 -4.36 12.27 19.95
C PRO A 569 -2.84 12.18 19.81
N MET A 570 -2.37 11.40 18.83
CA MET A 570 -0.96 11.02 18.57
C MET A 570 -0.24 10.21 19.68
N GLU A 571 -0.89 9.92 20.80
CA GLU A 571 -0.25 9.25 21.92
C GLU A 571 0.05 7.77 21.61
N ILE A 572 1.24 7.31 21.99
CA ILE A 572 1.57 5.89 22.09
C ILE A 572 1.76 5.56 23.56
N ARG A 573 1.00 4.58 24.06
CA ARG A 573 1.19 4.05 25.41
C ARG A 573 1.74 2.63 25.33
N THR A 574 2.74 2.36 26.17
CA THR A 574 3.47 1.08 26.19
C THR A 574 3.26 0.39 27.53
N PHE A 575 2.92 -0.89 27.49
CA PHE A 575 2.61 -1.66 28.69
C PHE A 575 3.30 -3.02 28.68
N LEU A 576 3.74 -3.45 29.86
CA LEU A 576 4.00 -4.85 30.17
C LEU A 576 2.73 -5.42 30.82
N ALA A 577 2.03 -6.28 30.08
CA ALA A 577 0.80 -6.93 30.50
C ALA A 577 1.10 -8.33 31.02
N SER A 578 0.84 -8.59 32.30
CA SER A 578 0.81 -9.95 32.82
C SER A 578 -0.50 -10.62 32.40
N VAL A 579 -0.42 -11.86 31.92
CA VAL A 579 -1.56 -12.54 31.31
C VAL A 579 -1.79 -13.94 31.87
N GLN A 580 -3.06 -14.32 31.93
CA GLN A 580 -3.50 -15.70 32.10
C GLN A 580 -4.01 -16.22 30.76
N TRP A 581 -3.35 -17.24 30.22
CA TRP A 581 -3.76 -17.92 29.00
C TRP A 581 -5.06 -18.70 29.25
N LYS A 582 -6.00 -18.64 28.32
CA LYS A 582 -7.17 -19.54 28.36
C LYS A 582 -6.71 -20.93 27.92
N GLU A 583 -7.18 -21.97 28.61
CA GLU A 583 -6.90 -23.35 28.21
C GLU A 583 -7.52 -23.62 26.83
N ASP A 584 -6.83 -24.40 26.01
CA ASP A 584 -7.29 -24.80 24.69
C ASP A 584 -8.50 -25.74 24.88
N SER A 585 -9.72 -25.19 24.89
CA SER A 585 -10.97 -25.95 24.83
C SER A 585 -11.27 -26.44 23.42
#